data_AF-A0A7K0SKC8-F1
#
_entry.id   AF-A0A7K0SKC8-F1
#
_cell.length_a   1.000
_cell.length_b   1.000
_cell.length_c   1.000
_cell.angle_alpha   90.00
_cell.angle_beta   90.00
_cell.angle_gamma   90.00
#
_symmetry.space_group_name_H-M   'P 1'
#
loop_
_entity.id
_entity.type
_entity.pdbx_description
1 polymer ?
#
loop_
_entity_poly.entity_id
_entity_poly.type
_entity_poly.pdbx_seq_one_letter_code
_entity_poly.pdbx_strand_id
1 'polypeptide(L)'
;MAKRSTVASLSALPDGDVVVAGWVDTVRDQKAVQFVILRDETGAVQLVTKAVRELDPEAADSAERLALTELIGTLNAGTFIRVTGQLAHDERVKLGGLEVKISALEVVAEAQPEPPIAEDSSIDKRLDWRFLDLRRPEANLIFRVQTVFEHAMRTWWVDNGFIEIHTPKLMASASESRAELFEMQYFETTAYLAQSPQFFKQMAQPAGFGAVFEIAPAFRADPSFTSRHATEFTSIDAEMSWVDSHEDVMAMHESVIVAGLTAVAEKLGPQVDAAFGVPVVVPTTPFPRIPLAEAHEILTARGYTVPRADGDLDPEGERQLSAYVKETFGHDFVFVTDYFTSIRPFYHMRHEGDSNLTNSYDLLYNGTEISTGAQREHRIDV
;
A
#
# COMPACT_ATOMS: atom_id res chain seq x y z
N MET A 1 15.96 -4.77 -24.46
CA MET A 1 15.38 -5.70 -23.45
C MET A 1 15.46 -7.11 -24.02
N ALA A 2 15.96 -8.08 -23.26
CA ALA A 2 15.95 -9.47 -23.72
C ALA A 2 14.49 -9.92 -23.90
N LYS A 3 14.13 -10.46 -25.08
CA LYS A 3 12.80 -11.06 -25.32
C LYS A 3 12.62 -12.23 -24.36
N ARG A 4 11.82 -12.05 -23.31
CA ARG A 4 11.30 -13.13 -22.46
C ARG A 4 9.78 -13.02 -22.43
N SER A 5 9.12 -14.16 -22.27
CA SER A 5 7.70 -14.23 -21.90
C SER A 5 7.61 -14.20 -20.37
N THR A 6 6.67 -13.41 -19.84
CA THR A 6 6.36 -13.44 -18.41
C THR A 6 5.52 -14.67 -18.10
N VAL A 7 5.57 -15.18 -16.88
CA VAL A 7 4.81 -16.37 -16.47
C VAL A 7 3.31 -16.21 -16.76
N ALA A 8 2.72 -15.06 -16.43
CA ALA A 8 1.29 -14.81 -16.67
C ALA A 8 0.91 -14.77 -18.16
N SER A 9 1.87 -14.52 -19.06
CA SER A 9 1.61 -14.53 -20.50
C SER A 9 1.64 -15.94 -21.12
N LEU A 10 2.22 -16.93 -20.42
CA LEU A 10 2.47 -18.26 -20.99
C LEU A 10 1.18 -19.00 -21.36
N SER A 11 0.12 -18.87 -20.55
CA SER A 11 -1.17 -19.55 -20.80
C SER A 11 -1.86 -19.11 -22.10
N ALA A 12 -1.51 -17.94 -22.64
CA ALA A 12 -2.05 -17.41 -23.89
C ALA A 12 -1.19 -17.78 -25.11
N LEU A 13 0.01 -18.35 -24.90
CA LEU A 13 0.90 -18.75 -25.98
C LEU A 13 0.58 -20.19 -26.40
N PRO A 14 0.75 -20.54 -27.69
CA PRO A 14 0.72 -21.95 -28.10
C PRO A 14 1.94 -22.71 -27.56
N ASP A 15 1.86 -24.04 -27.55
CA ASP A 15 3.02 -24.91 -27.33
C ASP A 15 4.16 -24.55 -28.30
N GLY A 16 5.40 -24.62 -27.81
CA GLY A 16 6.60 -24.39 -28.62
C GLY A 16 7.69 -23.56 -27.94
N ASP A 17 8.59 -23.00 -28.73
CA ASP A 17 9.76 -22.27 -28.25
C ASP A 17 9.39 -21.07 -27.37
N VAL A 18 9.96 -21.03 -26.17
CA VAL A 18 9.80 -19.92 -25.24
C VAL A 18 11.10 -19.61 -24.52
N VAL A 19 11.25 -18.34 -24.14
CA VAL A 19 12.30 -17.88 -23.23
C VAL A 19 11.62 -17.34 -21.99
N VAL A 20 11.92 -17.92 -20.83
CA VAL A 20 11.47 -17.44 -19.52
C VAL A 20 12.68 -17.03 -18.69
N ALA A 21 12.52 -16.04 -17.83
CA ALA A 21 13.59 -15.63 -16.91
C ALA A 21 12.98 -15.15 -15.60
N GLY A 22 13.68 -15.37 -14.51
CA GLY A 22 13.15 -15.18 -13.17
C GLY A 22 14.08 -15.74 -12.10
N TRP A 23 13.57 -15.84 -10.89
CA TRP A 23 14.27 -16.39 -9.75
C TRP A 23 13.91 -17.86 -9.55
N VAL A 24 14.90 -18.68 -9.24
CA VAL A 24 14.70 -20.04 -8.74
C VAL A 24 13.96 -19.96 -7.41
N ASP A 25 12.79 -20.59 -7.31
CA ASP A 25 12.03 -20.67 -6.07
C ASP A 25 12.31 -21.99 -5.35
N THR A 26 12.31 -23.10 -6.10
CA THR A 26 12.61 -24.43 -5.56
C THR A 26 13.22 -25.30 -6.64
N VAL A 27 14.23 -26.09 -6.28
CA VAL A 27 14.78 -27.17 -7.11
C VAL A 27 14.36 -28.51 -6.52
N ARG A 28 13.88 -29.42 -7.37
CA ARG A 28 13.62 -30.81 -7.00
C ARG A 28 14.44 -31.71 -7.91
N ASP A 29 15.52 -32.24 -7.36
CA ASP A 29 16.40 -33.17 -8.07
C ASP A 29 15.99 -34.61 -7.80
N GLN A 30 15.39 -35.28 -8.80
CA GLN A 30 15.02 -36.69 -8.71
C GLN A 30 15.92 -37.54 -9.62
N LYS A 31 15.93 -38.85 -9.39
CA LYS A 31 16.86 -39.77 -10.08
C LYS A 31 16.84 -39.63 -11.60
N ALA A 32 15.66 -39.53 -12.22
CA ALA A 32 15.48 -39.50 -13.67
C ALA A 32 15.00 -38.15 -14.23
N VAL A 33 14.62 -37.19 -13.38
CA VAL A 33 14.02 -35.92 -13.79
C VAL A 33 14.38 -34.83 -12.79
N GLN A 34 14.58 -33.62 -13.27
CA GLN A 34 14.77 -32.42 -12.47
C GLN A 34 13.64 -31.44 -12.73
N PHE A 35 13.16 -30.84 -11.64
CA PHE A 35 12.20 -29.75 -11.70
C PHE A 35 12.79 -28.50 -11.07
N VAL A 36 12.55 -27.36 -11.70
CA VAL A 36 12.84 -26.04 -11.13
C VAL A 36 11.54 -25.24 -11.15
N ILE A 37 11.09 -24.75 -10.01
CA ILE A 37 10.03 -23.74 -9.99
C ILE A 37 10.71 -22.40 -10.24
N LEU A 38 10.39 -21.78 -11.37
CA LEU A 38 10.83 -20.44 -11.70
C LEU A 38 9.72 -19.45 -11.38
N ARG A 39 10.05 -18.39 -10.66
CA ARG A 39 9.15 -17.29 -10.37
C ARG A 39 9.61 -16.02 -11.04
N ASP A 40 8.65 -15.26 -11.56
CA ASP A 40 8.86 -13.88 -11.96
C ASP A 40 7.84 -12.96 -11.26
N GLU A 41 7.80 -11.68 -11.66
CA GLU A 41 6.90 -10.69 -11.07
C GLU A 41 5.41 -10.94 -11.33
N THR A 42 5.07 -11.94 -12.14
CA THR A 42 3.71 -12.24 -12.59
C THR A 42 3.22 -13.63 -12.15
N GLY A 43 4.11 -14.53 -11.71
CA GLY A 43 3.69 -15.85 -11.22
C GLY A 43 4.83 -16.86 -11.06
N ALA A 44 4.46 -18.14 -10.97
CA ALA A 44 5.36 -19.28 -10.92
C ALA A 44 5.08 -20.26 -12.07
N VAL A 45 6.14 -20.81 -12.69
CA VAL A 45 6.04 -21.84 -13.72
C VAL A 45 6.97 -23.00 -13.41
N GLN A 46 6.55 -24.22 -13.76
CA GLN A 46 7.41 -25.40 -13.67
C GLN A 46 8.35 -25.47 -14.86
N LEU A 47 9.65 -25.58 -14.58
CA LEU A 47 10.65 -26.01 -15.55
C LEU A 47 10.96 -27.48 -15.32
N VAL A 48 11.15 -28.24 -16.39
CA VAL A 48 11.41 -29.68 -16.32
C VAL A 48 12.50 -30.11 -17.30
N THR A 49 13.35 -31.03 -16.88
CA THR A 49 14.30 -31.72 -17.77
C THR A 49 14.56 -33.15 -17.30
N LYS A 50 14.96 -34.03 -18.23
CA LYS A 50 15.43 -35.38 -17.87
C LYS A 50 16.80 -35.27 -17.22
N ALA A 51 16.97 -35.90 -16.06
CA ALA A 51 18.26 -35.95 -15.39
C ALA A 51 19.14 -37.02 -16.03
N VAL A 52 20.41 -36.70 -16.27
CA VAL A 52 21.43 -37.66 -16.74
C VAL A 52 22.46 -37.84 -15.63
N ARG A 53 22.80 -39.08 -15.27
CA ARG A 53 23.80 -39.39 -14.23
C ARG A 53 25.04 -40.01 -14.84
N GLU A 54 26.20 -39.88 -14.22
CA GLU A 54 27.46 -40.44 -14.74
C GLU A 54 27.41 -41.95 -15.05
N LEU A 55 26.54 -42.70 -14.37
CA LEU A 55 26.35 -44.15 -14.55
C LEU A 55 25.28 -44.51 -15.59
N ASP A 56 24.62 -43.54 -16.22
CA ASP A 56 23.63 -43.83 -17.27
C ASP A 56 24.33 -44.24 -18.58
N PRO A 57 23.86 -45.30 -19.26
CA PRO A 57 24.39 -45.69 -20.57
C PRO A 57 24.33 -44.58 -21.63
N GLU A 58 23.36 -43.66 -21.50
CA GLU A 58 23.21 -42.49 -22.37
C GLU A 58 24.05 -41.27 -21.95
N ALA A 59 24.76 -41.32 -20.81
CA ALA A 59 25.54 -40.19 -20.31
C ALA A 59 26.80 -39.93 -21.13
N ALA A 60 27.38 -40.99 -21.71
CA ALA A 60 28.54 -40.89 -22.60
C ALA A 60 28.23 -40.12 -23.90
N ASP A 61 26.98 -40.12 -24.37
CA ASP A 61 26.55 -39.48 -25.62
C ASP A 61 26.01 -38.04 -25.44
N SER A 62 26.09 -37.44 -24.24
CA SER A 62 25.61 -36.06 -24.06
C SER A 62 26.21 -35.33 -22.86
N ALA A 63 27.48 -34.94 -22.97
CA ALA A 63 28.17 -34.10 -21.99
C ALA A 63 27.40 -32.81 -21.63
N GLU A 64 26.71 -32.19 -22.60
CA GLU A 64 25.89 -30.99 -22.38
C GLU A 64 24.69 -31.25 -21.45
N ARG A 65 24.02 -32.42 -21.58
CA ARG A 65 22.91 -32.79 -20.68
C ARG A 65 23.41 -33.10 -19.27
N LEU A 66 24.58 -33.71 -19.13
CA LEU A 66 25.20 -33.94 -17.83
C LEU A 66 25.55 -32.61 -17.15
N ALA A 67 26.20 -31.69 -17.87
CA ALA A 67 26.53 -30.35 -17.36
C ALA A 67 25.28 -29.56 -16.96
N LEU A 68 24.18 -29.65 -17.74
CA LEU A 68 22.90 -29.05 -17.36
C LEU A 68 22.32 -29.69 -16.09
N THR A 69 22.41 -31.02 -15.96
CA THR A 69 21.92 -31.75 -14.77
C THR A 69 22.68 -31.32 -13.52
N GLU A 70 24.01 -31.23 -13.61
CA GLU A 70 24.87 -30.77 -12.51
C GLU A 70 24.58 -29.31 -12.16
N LEU A 71 24.47 -28.44 -13.17
CA LEU A 71 24.17 -27.02 -12.97
C LEU A 71 22.83 -26.83 -12.25
N ILE A 72 21.77 -27.54 -12.65
CA ILE A 72 20.47 -27.45 -11.96
C ILE A 72 20.59 -27.92 -10.50
N GLY A 73 21.38 -28.95 -10.25
CA GLY A 73 21.62 -29.50 -8.91
C GLY A 73 22.32 -28.53 -7.94
N THR A 74 23.01 -27.50 -8.45
CA THR A 74 23.71 -26.49 -7.64
C THR A 74 22.94 -25.17 -7.49
N LEU A 75 21.77 -25.03 -8.13
CA LEU A 75 21.01 -23.78 -8.07
C LEU A 75 20.42 -23.55 -6.67
N ASN A 76 20.76 -22.41 -6.08
CA ASN A 76 20.17 -21.96 -4.82
C ASN A 76 18.85 -21.23 -5.06
N ALA A 77 17.95 -21.27 -4.07
CA ALA A 77 16.76 -20.42 -4.08
C ALA A 77 17.17 -18.93 -4.18
N GLY A 78 16.46 -18.18 -5.01
CA GLY A 78 16.76 -16.79 -5.35
C GLY A 78 17.77 -16.60 -6.48
N THR A 79 18.39 -17.66 -7.01
CA THR A 79 19.30 -17.58 -8.17
C THR A 79 18.55 -17.05 -9.37
N PHE A 80 19.10 -16.05 -10.06
CA PHE A 80 18.48 -15.46 -11.23
C PHE A 80 18.91 -16.25 -12.46
N ILE A 81 17.94 -16.83 -13.17
CA ILE A 81 18.19 -17.67 -14.33
C ILE A 81 17.39 -17.21 -15.54
N ARG A 82 17.92 -17.51 -16.71
CA ARG A 82 17.25 -17.40 -17.99
C ARG A 82 17.21 -18.77 -18.66
N VAL A 83 16.05 -19.16 -19.13
CA VAL A 83 15.79 -20.49 -19.66
C VAL A 83 15.19 -20.38 -21.04
N THR A 84 15.79 -21.09 -21.99
CA THR A 84 15.22 -21.35 -23.32
C THR A 84 14.69 -22.77 -23.32
N GLY A 85 13.46 -22.96 -23.77
CA GLY A 85 12.82 -24.27 -23.72
C GLY A 85 11.55 -24.36 -24.55
N GLN A 86 10.85 -25.48 -24.40
CA GLN A 86 9.56 -25.73 -25.04
C GLN A 86 8.44 -25.58 -24.01
N LEU A 87 7.54 -24.63 -24.21
CA LEU A 87 6.27 -24.55 -23.49
C LEU A 87 5.39 -25.75 -23.88
N ALA A 88 4.79 -26.38 -22.88
CA ALA A 88 3.78 -27.40 -23.06
C ALA A 88 2.62 -27.19 -22.08
N HIS A 89 1.40 -27.29 -22.59
CA HIS A 89 0.19 -27.37 -21.77
C HIS A 89 -0.01 -28.81 -21.30
N ASP A 90 -0.05 -29.02 -19.98
CA ASP A 90 -0.23 -30.32 -19.35
C ASP A 90 -1.09 -30.19 -18.10
N GLU A 91 -2.34 -30.66 -18.18
CA GLU A 91 -3.32 -30.61 -17.08
C GLU A 91 -2.85 -31.29 -15.78
N ARG A 92 -1.84 -32.16 -15.85
CA ARG A 92 -1.25 -32.81 -14.67
C ARG A 92 -0.40 -31.85 -13.83
N VAL A 93 0.03 -30.72 -14.42
CA VAL A 93 0.86 -29.72 -13.76
C VAL A 93 0.01 -28.81 -12.88
N LYS A 94 0.24 -28.85 -11.58
CA LYS A 94 -0.51 -28.06 -10.59
C LYS A 94 -0.29 -26.55 -10.71
N LEU A 95 0.77 -26.11 -11.37
CA LEU A 95 1.09 -24.70 -11.62
C LEU A 95 0.41 -24.22 -12.92
N GLY A 96 -0.92 -24.18 -12.89
CA GLY A 96 -1.74 -23.64 -13.99
C GLY A 96 -1.75 -24.50 -15.26
N GLY A 97 -1.35 -25.76 -15.19
CA GLY A 97 -1.32 -26.65 -16.35
C GLY A 97 -0.19 -26.34 -17.34
N LEU A 98 0.89 -25.68 -16.89
CA LEU A 98 1.97 -25.22 -17.75
C LEU A 98 3.33 -25.75 -17.28
N GLU A 99 4.11 -26.30 -18.21
CA GLU A 99 5.52 -26.61 -18.00
C GLU A 99 6.40 -26.12 -19.14
N VAL A 100 7.66 -25.81 -18.83
CA VAL A 100 8.70 -25.49 -19.82
C VAL A 100 9.77 -26.57 -19.77
N LYS A 101 9.94 -27.29 -20.88
CA LYS A 101 11.00 -28.29 -21.05
C LYS A 101 12.30 -27.59 -21.36
N ILE A 102 13.27 -27.67 -20.45
CA ILE A 102 14.53 -26.92 -20.54
C ILE A 102 15.35 -27.43 -21.72
N SER A 103 15.72 -26.53 -22.63
CA SER A 103 16.71 -26.79 -23.69
C SER A 103 18.06 -26.16 -23.36
N ALA A 104 18.05 -24.96 -22.77
CA ALA A 104 19.25 -24.30 -22.27
C ALA A 104 18.91 -23.48 -21.02
N LEU A 105 19.85 -23.42 -20.08
CA LEU A 105 19.76 -22.64 -18.85
C LEU A 105 21.03 -21.79 -18.71
N GLU A 106 20.82 -20.51 -18.46
CA GLU A 106 21.86 -19.52 -18.18
C GLU A 106 21.67 -19.01 -16.75
N VAL A 107 22.71 -19.10 -15.93
CA VAL A 107 22.74 -18.44 -14.62
C VAL A 107 23.17 -17.00 -14.84
N VAL A 108 22.24 -16.07 -14.62
CA VAL A 108 22.46 -14.63 -14.80
C VAL A 108 23.11 -14.04 -13.54
N ALA A 109 22.67 -14.50 -12.36
CA ALA A 109 23.28 -14.13 -11.09
C ALA A 109 23.02 -15.21 -10.03
N GLU A 110 24.08 -15.67 -9.37
CA GLU A 110 24.00 -16.66 -8.30
C GLU A 110 23.44 -16.06 -7.01
N ALA A 111 22.60 -16.83 -6.30
CA ALA A 111 22.19 -16.51 -4.95
C ALA A 111 23.04 -17.27 -3.91
N GLN A 112 23.14 -16.70 -2.72
CA GLN A 112 23.77 -17.38 -1.59
C GLN A 112 22.96 -18.63 -1.19
N PRO A 113 23.61 -19.69 -0.67
CA PRO A 113 22.94 -20.93 -0.29
C PRO A 113 21.84 -20.75 0.77
N GLU A 114 22.08 -19.87 1.74
CA GLU A 114 21.14 -19.60 2.82
C GLU A 114 20.59 -18.16 2.69
N PRO A 115 19.26 -18.00 2.48
CA PRO A 115 18.66 -16.67 2.46
C PRO A 115 18.67 -16.07 3.89
N PRO A 116 18.86 -14.74 4.03
CA PRO A 116 18.92 -14.09 5.33
C PRO A 116 17.56 -14.02 6.03
N ILE A 117 16.46 -14.26 5.31
CA ILE A 117 15.09 -14.32 5.84
C ILE A 117 14.41 -15.63 5.44
N ALA A 118 13.50 -16.08 6.29
CA ALA A 118 12.68 -17.27 6.14
C ALA A 118 11.20 -16.96 6.40
N GLU A 119 10.33 -17.95 6.25
CA GLU A 119 8.88 -17.80 6.42
C GLU A 119 8.46 -17.39 7.85
N ASP A 120 9.23 -17.78 8.85
CA ASP A 120 9.00 -17.47 10.26
C ASP A 120 9.82 -16.26 10.77
N SER A 121 10.54 -15.56 9.87
CA SER A 121 11.32 -14.39 10.26
C SER A 121 10.44 -13.26 10.80
N SER A 122 10.92 -12.59 11.86
CA SER A 122 10.26 -11.43 12.45
C SER A 122 10.10 -10.28 11.46
N ILE A 123 9.14 -9.39 11.73
CA ILE A 123 8.93 -8.20 10.89
C ILE A 123 10.18 -7.34 10.79
N ASP A 124 10.90 -7.12 11.88
CA ASP A 124 12.13 -6.31 11.89
C ASP A 124 13.18 -6.89 10.94
N LYS A 125 13.42 -8.22 11.01
CA LYS A 125 14.37 -8.89 10.12
C LYS A 125 13.92 -8.85 8.65
N ARG A 126 12.61 -8.91 8.40
CA ARG A 126 12.06 -8.76 7.05
C ARG A 126 12.24 -7.35 6.51
N LEU A 127 12.15 -6.33 7.36
CA LEU A 127 12.40 -4.94 6.98
C LEU A 127 13.89 -4.70 6.66
N ASP A 128 14.83 -5.31 7.41
CA ASP A 128 16.27 -5.28 7.10
C ASP A 128 16.57 -5.84 5.69
N TRP A 129 15.80 -6.83 5.25
CA TRP A 129 15.95 -7.50 3.95
C TRP A 129 14.73 -7.28 3.05
N ARG A 130 14.16 -6.07 3.07
CA ARG A 130 12.87 -5.78 2.43
C ARG A 130 12.80 -6.16 0.95
N PHE A 131 13.88 -6.00 0.20
CA PHE A 131 13.93 -6.38 -1.22
C PHE A 131 13.72 -7.89 -1.47
N LEU A 132 14.06 -8.75 -0.50
CA LEU A 132 13.77 -10.18 -0.54
C LEU A 132 12.35 -10.47 -0.08
N ASP A 133 11.91 -9.80 1.00
CA ASP A 133 10.56 -9.98 1.53
C ASP A 133 9.48 -9.59 0.49
N LEU A 134 9.72 -8.54 -0.30
CA LEU A 134 8.85 -8.11 -1.39
C LEU A 134 8.72 -9.10 -2.57
N ARG A 135 9.49 -10.20 -2.58
CA ARG A 135 9.29 -11.31 -3.53
C ARG A 135 8.13 -12.22 -3.14
N ARG A 136 7.69 -12.17 -1.88
CA ARG A 136 6.48 -12.88 -1.43
C ARG A 136 5.25 -12.29 -2.14
N PRO A 137 4.36 -13.12 -2.71
CA PRO A 137 3.18 -12.64 -3.42
C PRO A 137 2.34 -11.64 -2.62
N GLU A 138 2.11 -11.94 -1.34
CA GLU A 138 1.32 -11.12 -0.42
C GLU A 138 2.00 -9.79 -0.09
N ALA A 139 3.32 -9.77 0.13
CA ALA A 139 4.06 -8.54 0.39
C ALA A 139 4.09 -7.64 -0.85
N ASN A 140 4.22 -8.23 -2.04
CA ASN A 140 4.14 -7.51 -3.32
C ASN A 140 2.74 -6.94 -3.58
N LEU A 141 1.70 -7.72 -3.27
CA LEU A 141 0.30 -7.35 -3.50
C LEU A 141 -0.07 -6.07 -2.76
N ILE A 142 0.45 -5.83 -1.55
CA ILE A 142 0.23 -4.58 -0.80
C ILE A 142 0.59 -3.35 -1.65
N PHE A 143 1.75 -3.35 -2.32
CA PHE A 143 2.17 -2.23 -3.15
C PHE A 143 1.37 -2.12 -4.46
N ARG A 144 0.89 -3.25 -4.99
CA ARG A 144 -0.01 -3.24 -6.16
C ARG A 144 -1.37 -2.63 -5.78
N VAL A 145 -1.91 -2.96 -4.61
CA VAL A 145 -3.13 -2.37 -4.07
C VAL A 145 -2.94 -0.86 -3.89
N GLN A 146 -1.84 -0.44 -3.23
CA GLN A 146 -1.51 0.98 -3.08
C GLN A 146 -1.45 1.70 -4.44
N THR A 147 -0.76 1.12 -5.42
CA THR A 147 -0.64 1.70 -6.77
C THR A 147 -2.00 1.86 -7.45
N VAL A 148 -2.86 0.83 -7.41
CA VAL A 148 -4.20 0.88 -8.00
C VAL A 148 -5.08 1.91 -7.30
N PHE A 149 -5.03 1.93 -5.96
CA PHE A 149 -5.80 2.84 -5.13
C PHE A 149 -5.44 4.30 -5.43
N GLU A 150 -4.16 4.67 -5.31
CA GLU A 150 -3.71 6.04 -5.57
C GLU A 150 -3.94 6.47 -7.03
N HIS A 151 -3.77 5.57 -8.00
CA HIS A 151 -4.04 5.88 -9.40
C HIS A 151 -5.51 6.22 -9.65
N ALA A 152 -6.43 5.49 -9.00
CA ALA A 152 -7.85 5.76 -9.08
C ALA A 152 -8.23 7.08 -8.41
N MET A 153 -7.64 7.39 -7.25
CA MET A 153 -7.82 8.70 -6.60
C MET A 153 -7.34 9.86 -7.50
N ARG A 154 -6.12 9.76 -8.06
CA ARG A 154 -5.59 10.73 -9.04
C ARG A 154 -6.52 10.91 -10.23
N THR A 155 -7.02 9.81 -10.78
CA THR A 155 -7.97 9.84 -11.91
C THR A 155 -9.24 10.59 -11.53
N TRP A 156 -9.84 10.28 -10.38
CA TRP A 156 -11.04 10.97 -9.90
C TRP A 156 -10.81 12.48 -9.76
N TRP A 157 -9.69 12.90 -9.15
CA TRP A 157 -9.38 14.32 -8.99
C TRP A 157 -9.20 15.03 -10.33
N VAL A 158 -8.43 14.46 -11.26
CA VAL A 158 -8.20 15.04 -12.58
C VAL A 158 -9.51 15.16 -13.36
N ASP A 159 -10.35 14.12 -13.33
CA ASP A 159 -11.66 14.11 -14.02
C ASP A 159 -12.64 15.12 -13.39
N ASN A 160 -12.46 15.49 -12.13
CA ASN A 160 -13.23 16.52 -11.43
C ASN A 160 -12.53 17.90 -11.39
N GLY A 161 -11.51 18.10 -12.22
CA GLY A 161 -10.88 19.42 -12.44
C GLY A 161 -9.91 19.87 -11.37
N PHE A 162 -9.45 18.98 -10.48
CA PHE A 162 -8.40 19.29 -9.53
C PHE A 162 -7.03 19.31 -10.21
N ILE A 163 -6.12 20.11 -9.65
CA ILE A 163 -4.74 20.23 -10.12
C ILE A 163 -3.79 19.54 -9.13
N GLU A 164 -2.94 18.64 -9.62
CA GLU A 164 -1.84 18.08 -8.81
C GLU A 164 -0.79 19.16 -8.56
N ILE A 165 -0.44 19.40 -7.30
CA ILE A 165 0.61 20.33 -6.89
C ILE A 165 1.73 19.59 -6.15
N HIS A 166 2.92 20.17 -6.17
CA HIS A 166 4.09 19.65 -5.44
C HIS A 166 4.70 20.76 -4.60
N THR A 167 4.63 20.60 -3.29
CA THR A 167 4.98 21.65 -2.33
C THR A 167 6.33 21.38 -1.66
N PRO A 168 7.08 22.41 -1.24
CA PRO A 168 8.36 22.24 -0.58
C PRO A 168 8.25 21.38 0.69
N LYS A 169 9.22 20.48 0.89
CA LYS A 169 9.34 19.66 2.12
C LYS A 169 10.37 20.16 3.11
N LEU A 170 11.12 21.21 2.73
CA LEU A 170 12.02 21.95 3.60
C LEU A 170 11.37 23.31 3.89
N MET A 171 11.04 23.54 5.16
CA MET A 171 10.38 24.75 5.62
C MET A 171 11.30 25.56 6.52
N ALA A 172 11.24 26.90 6.40
CA ALA A 172 12.01 27.81 7.26
C ALA A 172 11.43 27.93 8.68
N SER A 173 10.18 27.50 8.87
CA SER A 173 9.47 27.53 10.15
C SER A 173 8.62 26.28 10.31
N ALA A 174 8.29 25.95 11.56
CA ALA A 174 7.27 24.97 11.90
C ALA A 174 5.95 25.25 11.15
N SER A 175 5.31 24.20 10.62
CA SER A 175 3.97 24.28 10.05
C SER A 175 2.89 24.41 11.14
N GLU A 176 3.10 23.85 12.33
CA GLU A 176 2.10 23.86 13.39
C GLU A 176 2.74 24.12 14.76
N SER A 177 2.05 24.86 15.63
CA SER A 177 2.55 25.18 16.98
C SER A 177 2.62 23.92 17.83
N ARG A 178 3.75 23.69 18.53
CA ARG A 178 3.99 22.60 19.49
C ARG A 178 4.27 21.20 18.91
N ALA A 179 4.49 21.06 17.61
CA ALA A 179 4.77 19.77 17.02
C ALA A 179 6.26 19.39 17.11
N GLU A 180 6.54 18.11 17.35
CA GLU A 180 7.89 17.53 17.26
C GLU A 180 8.31 17.50 15.78
N LEU A 181 9.35 18.26 15.44
CA LEU A 181 9.83 18.46 14.06
C LEU A 181 11.22 17.87 13.88
N PHE A 182 11.48 17.31 12.70
CA PHE A 182 12.85 17.05 12.29
C PHE A 182 13.52 18.35 11.86
N GLU A 183 14.50 18.76 12.64
CA GLU A 183 15.36 19.92 12.37
C GLU A 183 16.62 19.49 11.61
N MET A 184 17.03 20.27 10.61
CA MET A 184 18.29 20.05 9.90
C MET A 184 18.99 21.36 9.53
N GLN A 185 20.32 21.31 9.47
CA GLN A 185 21.11 22.43 8.98
C GLN A 185 20.80 22.70 7.49
N TYR A 186 20.52 23.95 7.17
CA TYR A 186 20.28 24.42 5.81
C TYR A 186 21.18 25.61 5.50
N PHE A 187 22.40 25.31 5.06
CA PHE A 187 23.48 26.29 4.89
C PHE A 187 23.78 27.04 6.20
N GLU A 188 23.63 28.36 6.19
CA GLU A 188 23.81 29.26 7.32
C GLU A 188 22.52 29.40 8.16
N THR A 189 21.46 28.69 7.79
CA THR A 189 20.14 28.70 8.44
C THR A 189 19.72 27.29 8.89
N THR A 190 18.52 27.20 9.45
CA THR A 190 17.87 25.96 9.85
C THR A 190 16.65 25.71 8.96
N ALA A 191 16.44 24.47 8.56
CA ALA A 191 15.20 24.02 7.92
C ALA A 191 14.54 22.91 8.74
N TYR A 192 13.25 22.77 8.55
CA TYR A 192 12.42 21.74 9.16
C TYR A 192 11.77 20.88 8.07
N LEU A 193 11.66 19.58 8.30
CA LEU A 193 10.88 18.72 7.40
C LEU A 193 9.38 18.97 7.59
N ALA A 194 8.67 19.14 6.47
CA ALA A 194 7.25 19.44 6.48
C ALA A 194 6.40 18.26 6.99
N GLN A 195 5.53 18.52 7.97
CA GLN A 195 4.63 17.51 8.53
C GLN A 195 3.33 17.36 7.73
N SER A 196 2.97 18.41 7.00
CA SER A 196 1.85 18.45 6.07
C SER A 196 2.07 19.59 5.06
N PRO A 197 1.44 19.55 3.89
CA PRO A 197 1.46 20.65 2.93
C PRO A 197 0.42 21.73 3.24
N GLN A 198 -0.14 21.76 4.46
CA GLN A 198 -1.38 22.46 4.80
C GLN A 198 -1.39 23.95 4.39
N PHE A 199 -0.32 24.69 4.69
CA PHE A 199 -0.24 26.09 4.31
C PHE A 199 -0.10 26.29 2.80
N PHE A 200 0.65 25.43 2.11
CA PHE A 200 0.83 25.55 0.68
C PHE A 200 -0.45 25.22 -0.09
N LYS A 201 -1.20 24.18 0.32
CA LYS A 201 -2.49 23.85 -0.31
C LYS A 201 -3.57 24.90 -0.03
N GLN A 202 -3.52 25.57 1.14
CA GLN A 202 -4.35 26.76 1.40
C GLN A 202 -3.93 27.96 0.55
N MET A 203 -2.63 28.25 0.40
CA MET A 203 -2.13 29.33 -0.47
C MET A 203 -2.49 29.15 -1.95
N ALA A 204 -2.67 27.90 -2.41
CA ALA A 204 -3.13 27.62 -3.76
C ALA A 204 -4.56 28.14 -4.02
N GLN A 205 -5.40 28.25 -2.98
CA GLN A 205 -6.79 28.73 -3.10
C GLN A 205 -6.85 30.20 -3.55
N PRO A 206 -6.26 31.19 -2.83
CA PRO A 206 -6.22 32.58 -3.30
C PRO A 206 -5.34 32.79 -4.54
N ALA A 207 -4.47 31.83 -4.88
CA ALA A 207 -3.74 31.84 -6.15
C ALA A 207 -4.64 31.47 -7.36
N GLY A 208 -5.90 31.10 -7.13
CA GLY A 208 -6.89 30.86 -8.18
C GLY A 208 -6.92 29.44 -8.74
N PHE A 209 -6.33 28.47 -8.05
CA PHE A 209 -6.32 27.07 -8.50
C PHE A 209 -7.70 26.40 -8.37
N GLY A 210 -8.56 26.91 -7.48
CA GLY A 210 -9.91 26.38 -7.27
C GLY A 210 -9.93 25.06 -6.49
N ALA A 211 -9.26 24.02 -6.98
CA ALA A 211 -9.16 22.73 -6.30
C ALA A 211 -7.80 22.08 -6.59
N VAL A 212 -7.14 21.59 -5.54
CA VAL A 212 -5.80 20.99 -5.64
C VAL A 212 -5.70 19.70 -4.84
N PHE A 213 -4.78 18.83 -5.26
CA PHE A 213 -4.35 17.68 -4.47
C PHE A 213 -2.83 17.49 -4.53
N GLU A 214 -2.29 16.76 -3.56
CA GLU A 214 -0.89 16.38 -3.49
C GLU A 214 -0.78 14.98 -2.88
N ILE A 215 0.08 14.13 -3.45
CA ILE A 215 0.49 12.85 -2.85
C ILE A 215 2.01 12.92 -2.68
N ALA A 216 2.47 13.07 -1.45
CA ALA A 216 3.87 13.39 -1.16
C ALA A 216 4.30 12.95 0.24
N PRO A 217 5.62 12.81 0.50
CA PRO A 217 6.10 12.48 1.84
C PRO A 217 5.79 13.58 2.84
N ALA A 218 5.46 13.15 4.06
CA ALA A 218 5.26 13.94 5.27
C ALA A 218 6.08 13.34 6.41
N PHE A 219 6.53 14.19 7.32
CA PHE A 219 7.47 13.81 8.38
C PHE A 219 6.96 14.24 9.75
N ARG A 220 6.93 13.33 10.73
CA ARG A 220 6.55 13.64 12.12
C ARG A 220 7.60 13.07 13.07
N ALA A 221 8.14 13.89 13.97
CA ALA A 221 9.16 13.44 14.91
C ALA A 221 8.57 12.95 16.25
N ASP A 222 7.29 12.56 16.25
CA ASP A 222 6.60 12.07 17.44
C ASP A 222 7.32 10.83 18.01
N PRO A 223 7.72 10.83 19.30
CA PRO A 223 8.39 9.70 19.95
C PRO A 223 7.38 8.59 20.29
N SER A 224 6.71 8.07 19.27
CA SER A 224 5.61 7.12 19.37
C SER A 224 5.94 5.86 18.60
N PHE A 225 6.10 4.74 19.30
CA PHE A 225 6.30 3.42 18.69
C PHE A 225 5.01 2.61 18.79
N THR A 226 4.14 2.79 17.79
CA THR A 226 2.85 2.08 17.70
C THR A 226 2.68 1.47 16.31
N SER A 227 1.69 0.59 16.14
CA SER A 227 1.36 0.01 14.83
C SER A 227 0.72 0.99 13.84
N ARG A 228 0.45 2.23 14.24
CA ARG A 228 -0.30 3.23 13.47
C ARG A 228 0.54 4.46 13.07
N HIS A 229 1.72 4.62 13.66
CA HIS A 229 2.57 5.80 13.46
C HIS A 229 3.86 5.43 12.75
N ALA A 230 4.29 6.30 11.84
CA ALA A 230 5.60 6.29 11.22
C ALA A 230 6.14 7.72 11.21
N THR A 231 7.46 7.86 11.28
CA THR A 231 8.11 9.17 11.26
C THR A 231 8.22 9.78 9.87
N GLU A 232 8.12 8.94 8.84
CA GLU A 232 8.00 9.30 7.43
C GLU A 232 6.87 8.46 6.82
N PHE A 233 5.95 9.12 6.13
CA PHE A 233 4.84 8.45 5.44
C PHE A 233 4.43 9.24 4.21
N THR A 234 3.73 8.60 3.26
CA THR A 234 3.12 9.30 2.12
C THR A 234 1.77 9.84 2.56
N SER A 235 1.64 11.17 2.59
CA SER A 235 0.38 11.86 2.85
C SER A 235 -0.38 12.06 1.54
N ILE A 236 -1.70 12.00 1.64
CA ILE A 236 -2.63 12.30 0.56
C ILE A 236 -3.45 13.51 0.99
N ASP A 237 -3.24 14.63 0.32
CA ASP A 237 -3.77 15.93 0.69
C ASP A 237 -4.64 16.50 -0.44
N ALA A 238 -5.77 17.09 -0.08
CA ALA A 238 -6.59 17.87 -0.99
C ALA A 238 -7.09 19.15 -0.30
N GLU A 239 -7.39 20.17 -1.10
CA GLU A 239 -7.99 21.44 -0.66
C GLU A 239 -8.81 22.02 -1.81
N MET A 240 -10.02 22.51 -1.53
CA MET A 240 -10.94 23.06 -2.54
C MET A 240 -11.61 24.35 -2.06
N SER A 241 -11.75 25.29 -2.98
CA SER A 241 -12.44 26.58 -2.83
C SER A 241 -13.94 26.44 -3.07
N TRP A 242 -14.69 27.50 -2.73
CA TRP A 242 -16.13 27.62 -3.02
C TRP A 242 -17.01 26.55 -2.35
N VAL A 243 -16.56 26.02 -1.21
CA VAL A 243 -17.38 25.16 -0.35
C VAL A 243 -18.37 26.01 0.44
N ASP A 244 -19.59 25.50 0.60
CA ASP A 244 -20.57 26.05 1.52
C ASP A 244 -20.21 25.64 2.95
N SER A 245 -19.76 24.39 3.15
CA SER A 245 -19.31 23.92 4.46
C SER A 245 -18.34 22.74 4.38
N HIS A 246 -17.89 22.26 5.55
CA HIS A 246 -17.08 21.05 5.67
C HIS A 246 -17.81 19.79 5.14
N GLU A 247 -19.13 19.83 4.94
CA GLU A 247 -19.89 18.78 4.26
C GLU A 247 -19.46 18.54 2.82
N ASP A 248 -19.14 19.60 2.07
CA ASP A 248 -18.68 19.47 0.69
C ASP A 248 -17.31 18.78 0.63
N VAL A 249 -16.47 19.05 1.64
CA VAL A 249 -15.16 18.42 1.80
C VAL A 249 -15.33 16.93 2.15
N MET A 250 -16.25 16.59 3.06
CA MET A 250 -16.57 15.20 3.37
C MET A 250 -17.13 14.46 2.15
N ALA A 251 -18.02 15.07 1.37
CA ALA A 251 -18.57 14.46 0.15
C ALA A 251 -17.50 14.19 -0.92
N MET A 252 -16.55 15.12 -1.10
CA MET A 252 -15.37 14.91 -1.95
C MET A 252 -14.53 13.73 -1.43
N HIS A 253 -14.29 13.70 -0.12
CA HIS A 253 -13.49 12.68 0.53
C HIS A 253 -14.11 11.28 0.39
N GLU A 254 -15.41 11.14 0.62
CA GLU A 254 -16.19 9.92 0.37
C GLU A 254 -16.03 9.44 -1.08
N SER A 255 -16.19 10.35 -2.04
CA SER A 255 -16.13 10.05 -3.47
C SER A 255 -14.77 9.50 -3.88
N VAL A 256 -13.69 10.09 -3.36
CA VAL A 256 -12.31 9.65 -3.64
C VAL A 256 -12.02 8.28 -3.02
N ILE A 257 -12.46 8.04 -1.78
CA ILE A 257 -12.30 6.73 -1.12
C ILE A 257 -13.07 5.65 -1.88
N VAL A 258 -14.31 5.92 -2.29
CA VAL A 258 -15.13 5.01 -3.10
C VAL A 258 -14.46 4.71 -4.44
N ALA A 259 -13.93 5.72 -5.14
CA ALA A 259 -13.22 5.53 -6.40
C ALA A 259 -12.00 4.61 -6.23
N GLY A 260 -11.19 4.86 -5.19
CA GLY A 260 -10.03 4.04 -4.84
C GLY A 260 -10.40 2.58 -4.54
N LEU A 261 -11.34 2.36 -3.62
CA LEU A 261 -11.77 1.02 -3.23
C LEU A 261 -12.45 0.26 -4.36
N THR A 262 -13.24 0.94 -5.20
CA THR A 262 -13.86 0.34 -6.39
C THR A 262 -12.80 -0.21 -7.33
N ALA A 263 -11.78 0.59 -7.68
CA ALA A 263 -10.72 0.16 -8.57
C ALA A 263 -9.93 -1.03 -8.01
N VAL A 264 -9.68 -1.05 -6.69
CA VAL A 264 -9.01 -2.18 -6.03
C VAL A 264 -9.90 -3.43 -6.04
N ALA A 265 -11.18 -3.30 -5.69
CA ALA A 265 -12.12 -4.42 -5.67
C ALA A 265 -12.24 -5.09 -7.05
N GLU A 266 -12.33 -4.28 -8.12
CA GLU A 266 -12.44 -4.78 -9.49
C GLU A 266 -11.16 -5.44 -10.00
N LYS A 267 -9.98 -4.85 -9.73
CA LYS A 267 -8.71 -5.31 -10.32
C LYS A 267 -8.00 -6.37 -9.49
N LEU A 268 -8.10 -6.27 -8.16
CA LEU A 268 -7.28 -7.03 -7.21
C LEU A 268 -8.11 -7.68 -6.08
N GLY A 269 -9.42 -7.47 -6.02
CA GLY A 269 -10.29 -7.97 -4.94
C GLY A 269 -10.12 -9.47 -4.66
N PRO A 270 -10.21 -10.36 -5.66
CA PRO A 270 -10.00 -11.80 -5.46
C PRO A 270 -8.61 -12.15 -4.92
N GLN A 271 -7.56 -11.46 -5.38
CA GLN A 271 -6.19 -11.67 -4.90
C GLN A 271 -6.01 -11.22 -3.44
N VAL A 272 -6.64 -10.10 -3.07
CA VAL A 272 -6.60 -9.56 -1.70
C VAL A 272 -7.31 -10.52 -0.74
N ASP A 273 -8.52 -10.98 -1.09
CA ASP A 273 -9.26 -11.93 -0.28
C ASP A 273 -8.51 -13.26 -0.12
N ALA A 274 -7.96 -13.80 -1.21
CA ALA A 274 -7.17 -15.04 -1.16
C ALA A 274 -5.89 -14.91 -0.31
N ALA A 275 -5.23 -13.76 -0.33
CA ALA A 275 -3.97 -13.53 0.39
C ALA A 275 -4.16 -13.20 1.87
N PHE A 276 -5.22 -12.47 2.23
CA PHE A 276 -5.39 -11.89 3.57
C PHE A 276 -6.68 -12.31 4.27
N GLY A 277 -7.62 -12.94 3.58
CA GLY A 277 -8.95 -13.24 4.10
C GLY A 277 -9.78 -11.99 4.42
N VAL A 278 -9.48 -10.88 3.75
CA VAL A 278 -10.15 -9.58 3.93
C VAL A 278 -10.73 -9.15 2.59
N PRO A 279 -12.06 -9.29 2.38
CA PRO A 279 -12.68 -8.84 1.14
C PRO A 279 -12.63 -7.31 1.05
N VAL A 280 -12.33 -6.80 -0.15
CA VAL A 280 -12.36 -5.36 -0.43
C VAL A 280 -13.81 -4.96 -0.66
N VAL A 281 -14.42 -4.30 0.33
CA VAL A 281 -15.80 -3.84 0.28
C VAL A 281 -15.82 -2.38 -0.17
N VAL A 282 -16.60 -2.09 -1.21
CA VAL A 282 -16.87 -0.71 -1.65
C VAL A 282 -17.98 -0.13 -0.77
N PRO A 283 -17.74 0.96 -0.02
CA PRO A 283 -18.75 1.53 0.86
C PRO A 283 -19.82 2.28 0.06
N THR A 284 -21.03 2.37 0.63
CA THR A 284 -22.09 3.23 0.11
C THR A 284 -21.95 4.65 0.65
N THR A 285 -22.27 5.66 -0.16
CA THR A 285 -22.33 7.05 0.30
C THR A 285 -23.78 7.45 0.63
N PRO A 286 -24.00 8.39 1.56
CA PRO A 286 -22.98 9.04 2.40
C PRO A 286 -22.48 8.14 3.54
N PHE A 287 -21.29 8.43 4.06
CA PHE A 287 -20.79 7.79 5.28
C PHE A 287 -21.55 8.32 6.51
N PRO A 288 -21.71 7.51 7.56
CA PRO A 288 -22.24 7.98 8.84
C PRO A 288 -21.44 9.17 9.38
N ARG A 289 -22.16 10.16 9.92
CA ARG A 289 -21.61 11.35 10.59
C ARG A 289 -22.08 11.34 12.03
N ILE A 290 -21.17 11.47 12.98
CA ILE A 290 -21.46 11.45 14.41
C ILE A 290 -20.71 12.61 15.06
N PRO A 291 -21.40 13.64 15.60
CA PRO A 291 -20.76 14.69 16.38
C PRO A 291 -19.96 14.11 17.56
N LEU A 292 -18.81 14.70 17.89
CA LEU A 292 -17.93 14.21 18.97
C LEU A 292 -18.68 14.08 20.31
N ALA A 293 -19.61 14.98 20.60
CA ALA A 293 -20.47 14.89 21.79
C ALA A 293 -21.33 13.61 21.80
N GLU A 294 -21.97 13.29 20.67
CA GLU A 294 -22.76 12.08 20.51
C GLU A 294 -21.87 10.83 20.58
N ALA A 295 -20.66 10.88 20.02
CA ALA A 295 -19.70 9.79 20.13
C ALA A 295 -19.38 9.46 21.60
N HIS A 296 -19.17 10.47 22.46
CA HIS A 296 -18.96 10.25 23.90
C HIS A 296 -20.19 9.65 24.61
N GLU A 297 -21.40 10.04 24.21
CA GLU A 297 -22.64 9.45 24.72
C GLU A 297 -22.76 7.98 24.32
N ILE A 298 -22.50 7.65 23.06
CA ILE A 298 -22.47 6.27 22.54
C ILE A 298 -21.46 5.43 23.31
N LEU A 299 -20.23 5.93 23.48
CA LEU A 299 -19.17 5.22 24.20
C LEU A 299 -19.56 4.98 25.66
N THR A 300 -20.10 5.99 26.33
CA THR A 300 -20.57 5.89 27.71
C THR A 300 -21.70 4.86 27.84
N ALA A 301 -22.65 4.85 26.90
CA ALA A 301 -23.72 3.86 26.86
C ALA A 301 -23.21 2.42 26.62
N ARG A 302 -22.06 2.28 25.93
CA ARG A 302 -21.32 1.02 25.77
C ARG A 302 -20.41 0.67 26.96
N GLY A 303 -20.43 1.49 28.02
CA GLY A 303 -19.65 1.26 29.24
C GLY A 303 -18.18 1.69 29.15
N TYR A 304 -17.83 2.53 28.17
CA TYR A 304 -16.49 3.08 28.00
C TYR A 304 -16.50 4.60 28.14
N THR A 305 -15.73 5.13 29.09
CA THR A 305 -15.51 6.58 29.23
C THR A 305 -14.09 6.89 28.80
N VAL A 306 -13.95 7.76 27.79
CA VAL A 306 -12.64 8.11 27.23
C VAL A 306 -11.79 8.79 28.30
N PRO A 307 -10.60 8.27 28.64
CA PRO A 307 -9.76 8.79 29.72
C PRO A 307 -8.89 9.96 29.27
N ARG A 308 -9.44 10.87 28.46
CA ARG A 308 -8.75 12.04 27.92
C ARG A 308 -9.35 13.32 28.48
N ALA A 309 -8.49 14.17 29.07
CA ALA A 309 -8.91 15.43 29.69
C ALA A 309 -9.25 16.52 28.66
N ASP A 310 -8.76 16.39 27.44
CA ASP A 310 -8.97 17.33 26.34
C ASP A 310 -10.28 17.08 25.56
N GLY A 311 -10.98 15.97 25.86
CA GLY A 311 -12.26 15.61 25.26
C GLY A 311 -12.16 14.96 23.88
N ASP A 312 -10.95 14.71 23.39
CA ASP A 312 -10.71 13.97 22.15
C ASP A 312 -10.91 12.46 22.35
N LEU A 313 -11.03 11.69 21.25
CA LEU A 313 -11.10 10.24 21.31
C LEU A 313 -9.70 9.64 21.55
N ASP A 314 -9.65 8.51 22.22
CA ASP A 314 -8.44 7.69 22.30
C ASP A 314 -8.58 6.46 21.38
N PRO A 315 -7.50 5.68 21.16
CA PRO A 315 -7.56 4.54 20.26
C PRO A 315 -8.62 3.48 20.62
N GLU A 316 -8.98 3.35 21.90
CA GLU A 316 -10.06 2.44 22.30
C GLU A 316 -11.44 3.04 22.00
N GLY A 317 -11.64 4.33 22.25
CA GLY A 317 -12.83 5.08 21.85
C GLY A 317 -13.10 4.96 20.34
N GLU A 318 -12.08 5.16 19.50
CA GLU A 318 -12.19 4.97 18.04
C GLU A 318 -12.66 3.57 17.65
N ARG A 319 -12.09 2.53 18.29
CA ARG A 319 -12.44 1.11 18.04
C ARG A 319 -13.88 0.81 18.43
N GLN A 320 -14.29 1.23 19.63
CA GLN A 320 -15.63 1.01 20.16
C GLN A 320 -16.69 1.76 19.34
N LEU A 321 -16.39 3.00 18.92
CA LEU A 321 -17.26 3.77 18.05
C LEU A 321 -17.40 3.12 16.67
N SER A 322 -16.30 2.67 16.06
CA SER A 322 -16.35 1.98 14.77
C SER A 322 -17.10 0.65 14.85
N ALA A 323 -16.98 -0.09 15.96
CA ALA A 323 -17.78 -1.29 16.21
C ALA A 323 -19.28 -0.97 16.31
N TYR A 324 -19.65 0.08 17.04
CA TYR A 324 -21.03 0.57 17.08
C TYR A 324 -21.55 0.93 15.69
N VAL A 325 -20.75 1.63 14.88
CA VAL A 325 -21.13 2.03 13.53
C VAL A 325 -21.35 0.82 12.64
N LYS A 326 -20.49 -0.20 12.74
CA LYS A 326 -20.65 -1.45 12.01
C LYS A 326 -21.92 -2.20 12.42
N GLU A 327 -22.20 -2.28 13.71
CA GLU A 327 -23.39 -2.94 14.26
C GLU A 327 -24.69 -2.21 13.87
N THR A 328 -24.69 -0.87 13.90
CA THR A 328 -25.90 -0.04 13.75
C THR A 328 -26.19 0.31 12.31
N PHE A 329 -25.16 0.67 11.54
CA PHE A 329 -25.29 1.17 10.16
C PHE A 329 -24.76 0.17 9.12
N GLY A 330 -24.11 -0.92 9.53
CA GLY A 330 -23.46 -1.85 8.60
C GLY A 330 -22.25 -1.25 7.88
N HIS A 331 -21.72 -0.12 8.38
CA HIS A 331 -20.71 0.68 7.69
C HIS A 331 -19.33 0.56 8.36
N ASP A 332 -18.25 0.58 7.57
CA ASP A 332 -16.87 0.47 8.09
C ASP A 332 -16.18 1.83 8.33
N PHE A 333 -16.78 2.89 7.80
CA PHE A 333 -16.32 4.26 7.96
C PHE A 333 -17.28 5.10 8.80
N VAL A 334 -16.76 6.10 9.50
CA VAL A 334 -17.54 7.15 10.17
C VAL A 334 -16.76 8.46 10.19
N PHE A 335 -17.44 9.55 9.88
CA PHE A 335 -16.95 10.88 10.21
C PHE A 335 -17.33 11.24 11.64
N VAL A 336 -16.35 11.55 12.46
CA VAL A 336 -16.57 12.21 13.74
C VAL A 336 -16.49 13.71 13.49
N THR A 337 -17.53 14.47 13.83
CA THR A 337 -17.64 15.92 13.51
C THR A 337 -17.67 16.79 14.75
N ASP A 338 -17.72 18.11 14.58
CA ASP A 338 -18.00 19.10 15.63
C ASP A 338 -16.99 19.06 16.79
N TYR A 339 -15.70 19.01 16.46
CA TYR A 339 -14.65 19.00 17.47
C TYR A 339 -14.50 20.36 18.16
N PHE A 340 -14.10 20.33 19.44
CA PHE A 340 -13.83 21.55 20.20
C PHE A 340 -12.65 22.33 19.63
N THR A 341 -12.73 23.67 19.64
CA THR A 341 -11.63 24.52 19.13
C THR A 341 -10.33 24.34 19.89
N SER A 342 -10.38 23.91 21.17
CA SER A 342 -9.22 23.75 22.03
C SER A 342 -8.29 22.61 21.61
N ILE A 343 -8.79 21.66 20.81
CA ILE A 343 -8.06 20.47 20.34
C ILE A 343 -7.84 20.47 18.83
N ARG A 344 -8.20 21.56 18.15
CA ARG A 344 -8.05 21.68 16.70
C ARG A 344 -7.09 22.82 16.31
N PRO A 345 -6.44 22.74 15.16
CA PRO A 345 -5.59 23.80 14.65
C PRO A 345 -6.34 25.14 14.51
N PHE A 346 -5.62 26.24 14.68
CA PHE A 346 -6.20 27.59 14.63
C PHE A 346 -6.90 27.93 13.31
N TYR A 347 -6.48 27.28 12.21
CA TYR A 347 -7.02 27.51 10.87
C TYR A 347 -8.33 26.75 10.61
N HIS A 348 -8.89 26.03 11.58
CA HIS A 348 -10.22 25.41 11.47
C HIS A 348 -11.31 26.46 11.71
N MET A 349 -12.24 26.60 10.76
CA MET A 349 -13.39 27.49 10.89
C MET A 349 -14.26 27.06 12.07
N ARG A 350 -14.72 28.03 12.86
CA ARG A 350 -15.63 27.80 13.98
C ARG A 350 -17.09 27.75 13.50
N HIS A 351 -17.95 27.06 14.23
CA HIS A 351 -19.39 27.07 13.93
C HIS A 351 -19.95 28.50 14.01
N GLU A 352 -20.91 28.80 13.15
CA GLU A 352 -21.73 29.99 13.31
C GLU A 352 -22.63 29.80 14.54
N GLY A 353 -22.52 30.71 15.52
CA GLY A 353 -23.34 30.67 16.74
C GLY A 353 -22.74 29.89 17.92
N ASP A 354 -21.74 29.03 17.70
CA ASP A 354 -20.97 28.40 18.79
C ASP A 354 -19.47 28.40 18.48
N SER A 355 -18.76 29.36 19.05
CA SER A 355 -17.31 29.50 18.86
C SER A 355 -16.49 28.45 19.59
N ASN A 356 -17.10 27.53 20.36
CA ASN A 356 -16.39 26.42 21.00
C ASN A 356 -16.27 25.20 20.09
N LEU A 357 -17.01 25.15 18.98
CA LEU A 357 -16.98 24.06 18.02
C LEU A 357 -16.33 24.49 16.71
N THR A 358 -15.81 23.52 15.97
CA THR A 358 -15.21 23.72 14.65
C THR A 358 -15.92 22.92 13.58
N ASN A 359 -15.98 23.49 12.38
CA ASN A 359 -16.40 22.86 11.13
C ASN A 359 -15.31 21.88 10.67
N SER A 360 -14.99 20.89 11.49
CA SER A 360 -13.94 19.91 11.26
C SER A 360 -14.40 18.49 11.57
N TYR A 361 -13.66 17.54 11.02
CA TYR A 361 -13.95 16.12 11.17
C TYR A 361 -12.68 15.28 11.18
N ASP A 362 -12.79 14.10 11.78
CA ASP A 362 -11.89 12.98 11.53
C ASP A 362 -12.66 11.85 10.84
N LEU A 363 -12.02 11.15 9.90
CA LEU A 363 -12.56 9.95 9.28
C LEU A 363 -11.90 8.72 9.91
N LEU A 364 -12.73 7.90 10.56
CA LEU A 364 -12.31 6.60 11.08
C LEU A 364 -12.62 5.51 10.06
N TYR A 365 -11.71 4.56 9.91
CA TYR A 365 -11.91 3.30 9.17
C TYR A 365 -11.47 2.12 10.03
N ASN A 366 -12.38 1.19 10.31
CA ASN A 366 -12.09 0.00 11.14
C ASN A 366 -11.40 0.32 12.48
N GLY A 367 -11.86 1.35 13.19
CA GLY A 367 -11.36 1.68 14.53
C GLY A 367 -10.03 2.41 14.56
N THR A 368 -9.64 3.02 13.44
CA THR A 368 -8.42 3.83 13.32
C THR A 368 -8.72 5.08 12.51
N GLU A 369 -8.28 6.23 13.01
CA GLU A 369 -8.26 7.47 12.22
C GLU A 369 -7.37 7.31 10.98
N ILE A 370 -7.89 7.65 9.81
CA ILE A 370 -7.14 7.64 8.55
C ILE A 370 -6.91 9.03 7.97
N SER A 371 -7.62 10.05 8.47
CA SER A 371 -7.51 11.43 7.98
C SER A 371 -8.32 12.41 8.82
N THR A 372 -7.85 13.67 8.84
CA THR A 372 -8.54 14.84 9.41
C THR A 372 -8.85 15.85 8.31
N GLY A 373 -10.01 16.49 8.37
CA GLY A 373 -10.37 17.59 7.47
C GLY A 373 -11.17 18.69 8.17
N ALA A 374 -11.27 19.85 7.53
CA ALA A 374 -12.07 20.96 8.02
C ALA A 374 -12.36 21.98 6.92
N GLN A 375 -13.41 22.77 7.12
CA GLN A 375 -13.51 24.07 6.49
C GLN A 375 -12.49 25.02 7.12
N ARG A 376 -11.78 25.80 6.30
CA ARG A 376 -10.73 26.70 6.77
C ARG A 376 -11.25 28.08 7.09
N GLU A 377 -10.73 28.69 8.14
CA GLU A 377 -10.97 30.11 8.41
C GLU A 377 -10.25 30.96 7.35
N HIS A 378 -11.03 31.61 6.49
CA HIS A 378 -10.52 32.40 5.37
C HIS A 378 -10.58 33.91 5.65
N ARG A 379 -11.23 34.34 6.74
CA ARG A 379 -11.35 35.74 7.12
C ARG A 379 -10.11 36.13 7.93
N ILE A 380 -9.30 37.02 7.36
CA ILE A 380 -7.98 37.41 7.90
C ILE A 380 -8.04 37.92 9.36
N ASP A 381 -9.14 38.57 9.74
CA ASP A 381 -9.29 39.22 11.05
C ASP A 381 -9.80 38.27 12.16
N VAL A 382 -10.21 37.04 11.83
CA VAL A 382 -10.75 36.04 12.75
C VAL A 382 -9.65 35.05 13.15
#